data_AF-A0A432FC77-F1
#
_entry.id   AF-A0A432FC77-F1
#
_cell.length_a   1.000
_cell.length_b   1.000
_cell.length_c   1.000
_cell.angle_alpha   90.00
_cell.angle_beta   90.00
_cell.angle_gamma   90.00
#
_symmetry.space_group_name_H-M   'P 1'
#
loop_
_entity.id
_entity.type
_entity.pdbx_description
1 polymer ?
#
loop_
_entity_poly.entity_id
_entity_poly.type
_entity_poly.pdbx_seq_one_letter_code
_entity_poly.pdbx_strand_id
1 'polypeptide(L)'
;LFPHLNVFENIAFGLKKLEKNPFRVKKEVLKIAKELKIDRLLKRSVKNLSGGEKQRVALARALAVRPKLLLLDEPFSALDPQNKGLLRTLIRKLVKEKGVTTLCVTHDVTDAQNLGEQIIVLAKGELLEKGTPQEVFFKPKNPFVARFLEVNTLEGRVLRVFKNHLEVEVANGQTWEVSSFEGDPKEGDKVLLLFRPEFVKPCGNFPKNRLRCKVKGVTYEGFFVKLFLNCGGREIKAVFPLRELKGLDKEICIEVEKEFIHARR
;
A
#
# COMPACT_ATOMS: atom_id res chain seq x y z
N LEU A 1 2.05 21.34 17.78
CA LEU A 1 1.77 22.76 17.46
C LEU A 1 2.01 23.60 18.71
N PHE A 2 2.37 24.87 18.56
CA PHE A 2 2.58 25.76 19.71
C PHE A 2 1.20 26.17 20.27
N PRO A 3 0.86 25.78 21.52
CA PRO A 3 -0.50 25.93 22.06
C PRO A 3 -0.88 27.38 22.40
N HIS A 4 0.12 28.25 22.54
CA HIS A 4 -0.04 29.67 22.82
C HIS A 4 -0.13 30.53 21.55
N LEU A 5 0.04 29.93 20.36
CA LEU A 5 -0.03 30.60 19.07
C LEU A 5 -1.32 30.20 18.32
N ASN A 6 -1.90 31.13 17.58
CA ASN A 6 -2.98 30.83 16.63
C ASN A 6 -2.45 30.08 15.39
N VAL A 7 -3.35 29.70 14.48
CA VAL A 7 -2.98 28.98 13.25
C VAL A 7 -2.01 29.78 12.38
N PHE A 8 -2.29 31.06 12.13
CA PHE A 8 -1.43 31.92 11.33
C PHE A 8 -0.02 32.00 11.91
N GLU A 9 0.09 32.21 13.21
CA GLU A 9 1.36 32.32 13.94
C GLU A 9 2.12 31.00 13.93
N ASN A 10 1.44 29.86 14.09
CA ASN A 10 2.06 28.54 13.96
C ASN A 10 2.70 28.36 12.59
N ILE A 11 1.99 28.71 11.51
CA ILE A 11 2.51 28.57 10.14
C ILE A 11 3.65 29.58 9.89
N ALA A 12 3.48 30.82 10.33
CA ALA A 12 4.46 31.89 10.13
C ALA A 12 5.75 31.71 10.95
N PHE A 13 5.72 30.92 12.03
CA PHE A 13 6.80 30.84 13.01
C PHE A 13 8.19 30.59 12.39
N GLY A 14 8.31 29.51 11.59
CA GLY A 14 9.57 29.20 10.90
C GLY A 14 9.89 30.18 9.78
N LEU A 15 8.87 30.62 9.06
CA LEU A 15 9.02 31.51 7.91
C LEU A 15 9.55 32.90 8.30
N LYS A 16 9.14 33.45 9.44
CA LYS A 16 9.65 34.72 9.98
C LYS A 16 11.16 34.74 10.25
N LYS A 17 11.80 33.57 10.38
CA LYS A 17 13.26 33.47 10.50
C LYS A 17 13.96 33.64 9.15
N LEU A 18 13.31 33.21 8.07
CA LEU A 18 13.86 33.18 6.70
C LEU A 18 13.49 34.43 5.88
N GLU A 19 12.30 34.99 6.11
CA GLU A 19 11.77 36.14 5.41
C GLU A 19 11.40 37.24 6.42
N LYS A 20 12.03 38.40 6.27
CA LYS A 20 11.86 39.54 7.17
C LYS A 20 10.71 40.44 6.75
N ASN A 21 10.31 40.43 5.48
CA ASN A 21 9.23 41.26 4.97
C ASN A 21 7.86 40.70 5.44
N PRO A 22 7.11 41.42 6.30
CA PRO A 22 5.84 40.91 6.83
C PRO A 22 4.77 40.66 5.76
N PHE A 23 4.78 41.44 4.67
CA PHE A 23 3.85 41.26 3.55
C PHE A 23 4.12 39.94 2.81
N ARG A 24 5.39 39.57 2.62
CA ARG A 24 5.77 38.30 1.98
C ARG A 24 5.45 37.11 2.88
N VAL A 25 5.71 37.22 4.19
CA VAL A 25 5.31 36.20 5.17
C VAL A 25 3.80 35.97 5.12
N LYS A 26 3.01 37.05 5.21
CA LYS A 26 1.54 36.97 5.15
C LYS A 26 1.05 36.35 3.84
N LYS A 27 1.63 36.74 2.70
CA LYS A 27 1.28 36.19 1.38
C LYS A 27 1.52 34.69 1.31
N GLU A 28 2.67 34.20 1.77
CA GLU A 28 2.98 32.77 1.76
C GLU A 28 2.09 31.97 2.71
N VAL A 29 1.84 32.49 3.93
CA VAL A 29 0.94 31.85 4.89
C VAL A 29 -0.48 31.73 4.32
N LEU A 30 -0.98 32.79 3.68
CA LEU A 30 -2.30 32.77 3.03
C LEU A 30 -2.34 31.76 1.86
N LYS A 31 -1.28 31.70 1.05
CA LYS A 31 -1.17 30.76 -0.06
C LYS A 31 -1.25 29.32 0.44
N ILE A 32 -0.41 28.96 1.41
CA ILE A 32 -0.36 27.58 1.89
C ILE A 32 -1.59 27.18 2.70
N ALA A 33 -2.19 28.13 3.43
CA ALA A 33 -3.44 27.87 4.13
C ALA A 33 -4.60 27.57 3.16
N LYS A 34 -4.65 28.25 2.01
CA LYS A 34 -5.62 27.94 0.93
C LYS A 34 -5.36 26.57 0.32
N GLU A 35 -4.10 26.26 -0.02
CA GLU A 35 -3.69 24.95 -0.55
C GLU A 35 -4.14 23.80 0.36
N LEU A 36 -4.05 24.00 1.68
CA LEU A 36 -4.44 23.02 2.71
C LEU A 36 -5.90 23.13 3.19
N LYS A 37 -6.70 24.04 2.61
CA LYS A 37 -8.10 24.29 3.00
C LYS A 37 -8.28 24.62 4.49
N ILE A 38 -7.39 25.45 5.04
CA ILE A 38 -7.38 25.92 6.44
C ILE A 38 -7.32 27.45 6.55
N ASP A 39 -7.52 28.18 5.47
CA ASP A 39 -7.50 29.64 5.40
C ASP A 39 -8.55 30.29 6.32
N ARG A 40 -9.75 29.70 6.42
CA ARG A 40 -10.79 30.13 7.38
C ARG A 40 -10.40 29.97 8.86
N LEU A 41 -9.35 29.20 9.16
CA LEU A 41 -8.93 28.86 10.51
C LEU A 41 -7.76 29.73 11.02
N LEU A 42 -7.21 30.62 10.19
CA LEU A 42 -5.97 31.36 10.48
C LEU A 42 -5.96 32.09 11.83
N LYS A 43 -7.10 32.64 12.26
CA LYS A 43 -7.23 33.36 13.54
C LYS A 43 -7.58 32.47 14.73
N ARG A 44 -7.92 31.19 14.51
CA ARG A 44 -8.35 30.28 15.59
C ARG A 44 -7.17 29.82 16.44
N SER A 45 -7.45 29.56 17.71
CA SER A 45 -6.54 28.83 18.60
C SER A 45 -6.40 27.38 18.14
N VAL A 46 -5.17 26.86 18.16
CA VAL A 46 -4.90 25.45 17.80
C VAL A 46 -5.53 24.45 18.77
N LYS A 47 -5.91 24.88 19.98
CA LYS A 47 -6.62 24.05 20.96
C LYS A 47 -8.03 23.69 20.49
N ASN A 48 -8.66 24.57 19.71
CA ASN A 48 -10.05 24.45 19.26
C ASN A 48 -10.17 23.78 17.88
N LEU A 49 -9.10 23.15 17.40
CA LEU A 49 -9.05 22.47 16.10
C LEU A 49 -9.31 20.97 16.25
N SER A 50 -9.96 20.39 15.25
CA SER A 50 -10.05 18.93 15.10
C SER A 50 -8.67 18.30 14.87
N GLY A 51 -8.56 16.97 15.00
CA GLY A 51 -7.31 16.25 14.70
C GLY A 51 -6.80 16.51 13.27
N GLY A 52 -7.70 16.44 12.29
CA GLY A 52 -7.40 16.74 10.88
C GLY A 52 -6.97 18.18 10.63
N GLU A 53 -7.62 19.14 11.29
CA GLU A 53 -7.22 20.54 11.20
C GLU A 53 -5.82 20.74 11.82
N LYS A 54 -5.53 20.15 12.98
CA LYS A 54 -4.19 20.22 13.61
C LYS A 54 -3.10 19.67 12.70
N GLN A 55 -3.35 18.52 12.04
CA GLN A 55 -2.38 17.95 11.10
C GLN A 55 -2.16 18.84 9.88
N ARG A 56 -3.22 19.40 9.29
CA ARG A 56 -3.08 20.33 8.16
C ARG A 56 -2.31 21.59 8.56
N VAL A 57 -2.50 22.11 9.77
CA VAL A 57 -1.71 23.24 10.30
C VAL A 57 -0.24 22.84 10.51
N ALA A 58 0.03 21.63 11.01
CA ALA A 58 1.39 21.13 11.18
C ALA A 58 2.11 20.98 9.85
N LEU A 59 1.42 20.44 8.83
CA LEU A 59 1.93 20.32 7.47
C LEU A 59 2.14 21.70 6.82
N ALA A 60 1.19 22.64 6.98
CA ALA A 60 1.34 24.01 6.51
C ALA A 60 2.59 24.66 7.10
N ARG A 61 2.80 24.51 8.40
CA ARG A 61 3.99 25.01 9.08
C ARG A 61 5.29 24.41 8.53
N ALA A 62 5.31 23.10 8.27
CA ALA A 62 6.48 22.41 7.73
C ALA A 62 6.79 22.85 6.28
N LEU A 63 5.76 23.03 5.46
CA LEU A 63 5.91 23.40 4.05
C LEU A 63 6.13 24.91 3.82
N ALA A 64 5.68 25.77 4.75
CA ALA A 64 5.79 27.23 4.61
C ALA A 64 7.23 27.73 4.46
N VAL A 65 8.20 26.99 5.02
CA VAL A 65 9.63 27.29 4.91
C VAL A 65 10.28 26.75 3.62
N ARG A 66 9.49 26.15 2.72
CA ARG A 66 9.94 25.54 1.45
C ARG A 66 11.14 24.61 1.65
N PRO A 67 10.98 23.54 2.46
CA PRO A 67 12.07 22.66 2.80
C PRO A 67 12.56 21.89 1.56
N LYS A 68 13.85 21.56 1.52
CA LYS A 68 14.40 20.62 0.53
C LYS A 68 13.98 19.17 0.81
N LEU A 69 13.76 18.84 2.09
CA LEU A 69 13.36 17.51 2.58
C LEU A 69 12.19 17.65 3.55
N LEU A 70 11.10 16.93 3.28
CA LEU A 70 9.95 16.81 4.16
C LEU A 70 9.97 15.44 4.83
N LEU A 71 9.99 15.43 6.17
CA LEU A 71 9.86 14.22 6.97
C LEU A 71 8.44 14.13 7.53
N LEU A 72 7.74 13.05 7.22
CA LEU A 72 6.39 12.77 7.70
C LEU A 72 6.41 11.49 8.53
N ASP A 73 6.16 11.62 9.83
CA ASP A 73 6.09 10.48 10.74
C ASP A 73 4.64 10.19 11.10
N GLU A 74 4.13 9.06 10.61
CA GLU A 74 2.74 8.61 10.77
C GLU A 74 1.70 9.71 10.55
N PRO A 75 1.77 10.45 9.41
CA PRO A 75 1.05 11.72 9.23
C PRO A 75 -0.47 11.57 9.23
N PHE A 76 -1.01 10.35 9.12
CA PHE A 76 -2.45 10.09 9.05
C PHE A 76 -3.00 9.31 10.25
N SER A 77 -2.14 8.87 11.18
CA SER A 77 -2.51 7.96 12.28
C SER A 77 -3.71 8.45 13.12
N ALA A 78 -3.79 9.76 13.36
CA ALA A 78 -4.83 10.37 14.20
C ALA A 78 -6.13 10.77 13.46
N LEU A 79 -6.33 10.33 12.21
CA LEU A 79 -7.51 10.68 11.41
C LEU A 79 -8.46 9.50 11.20
N ASP A 80 -9.75 9.82 11.10
CA ASP A 80 -10.75 8.90 10.59
C ASP A 80 -10.53 8.59 9.10
N PRO A 81 -11.01 7.44 8.60
CA PRO A 81 -10.76 6.98 7.23
C PRO A 81 -11.14 7.99 6.14
N GLN A 82 -12.24 8.74 6.31
CA GLN A 82 -12.67 9.73 5.31
C GLN A 82 -11.68 10.89 5.23
N ASN A 83 -11.28 11.43 6.38
CA ASN A 83 -10.31 12.52 6.42
C ASN A 83 -8.90 12.09 6.02
N LYS A 84 -8.51 10.83 6.25
CA LYS A 84 -7.25 10.26 5.73
C LYS A 84 -7.17 10.37 4.20
N GLY A 85 -8.19 9.90 3.48
CA GLY A 85 -8.21 9.90 2.01
C GLY A 85 -8.06 11.30 1.40
N LEU A 86 -8.75 12.29 1.99
CA LEU A 86 -8.66 13.69 1.58
C LEU A 86 -7.25 14.26 1.81
N LEU A 87 -6.64 13.98 2.97
CA LEU A 87 -5.31 14.48 3.28
C LEU A 87 -4.22 13.78 2.44
N ARG A 88 -4.32 12.48 2.21
CA ARG A 88 -3.42 11.70 1.32
C ARG A 88 -3.34 12.33 -0.07
N THR A 89 -4.50 12.55 -0.70
CA THR A 89 -4.60 13.17 -2.02
C THR A 89 -3.93 14.54 -2.05
N LEU A 90 -4.16 15.32 -1.00
CA LEU A 90 -3.64 16.67 -0.89
C LEU A 90 -2.12 16.69 -0.69
N ILE A 91 -1.57 15.83 0.17
CA ILE A 91 -0.12 15.67 0.35
C ILE A 91 0.54 15.23 -0.94
N ARG A 92 0.00 14.19 -1.60
CA ARG A 92 0.53 13.68 -2.87
C ARG A 92 0.62 14.79 -3.91
N LYS A 93 -0.45 15.59 -4.04
CA LYS A 93 -0.48 16.74 -4.95
C LYS A 93 0.60 17.78 -4.60
N LEU A 94 0.68 18.18 -3.33
CA LEU A 94 1.63 19.22 -2.90
C LEU A 94 3.08 18.80 -3.05
N VAL A 95 3.41 17.56 -2.68
CA VAL A 95 4.76 17.02 -2.81
C VAL A 95 5.18 17.00 -4.28
N LYS A 96 4.29 16.53 -5.16
CA LYS A 96 4.54 16.48 -6.61
C LYS A 96 4.66 17.87 -7.23
N GLU A 97 3.76 18.80 -6.91
CA GLU A 97 3.77 20.15 -7.47
C GLU A 97 4.97 20.99 -6.99
N LYS A 98 5.40 20.80 -5.74
CA LYS A 98 6.53 21.57 -5.18
C LYS A 98 7.89 20.91 -5.41
N GLY A 99 7.93 19.67 -5.90
CA GLY A 99 9.17 18.93 -6.13
C GLY A 99 10.00 18.70 -4.86
N VAL A 100 9.34 18.57 -3.71
CA VAL A 100 10.01 18.42 -2.41
C VAL A 100 10.30 16.95 -2.17
N THR A 101 11.57 16.59 -1.94
CA THR A 101 11.93 15.24 -1.52
C THR A 101 11.21 14.92 -0.21
N THR A 102 10.47 13.82 -0.16
CA THR A 102 9.62 13.48 0.99
C THR A 102 9.92 12.07 1.47
N LEU A 103 10.19 11.91 2.76
CA LEU A 103 10.27 10.63 3.45
C LEU A 103 9.05 10.49 4.35
N CYS A 104 8.22 9.48 4.08
CA CYS A 104 7.04 9.18 4.87
C CYS A 104 7.23 7.84 5.59
N VAL A 105 7.08 7.85 6.90
CA VAL A 105 7.07 6.65 7.76
C VAL A 105 5.62 6.31 8.05
N THR A 106 5.24 5.06 7.79
CA THR A 106 3.90 4.57 8.08
C THR A 106 3.86 3.05 8.26
N HIS A 107 2.96 2.58 9.12
CA HIS A 107 2.56 1.17 9.22
C HIS A 107 1.35 0.82 8.33
N ASP A 108 0.70 1.80 7.68
CA ASP A 108 -0.45 1.57 6.81
C ASP A 108 0.03 1.30 5.38
N VAL A 109 -0.20 0.07 4.90
CA VAL A 109 0.10 -0.38 3.54
C VAL A 109 -0.56 0.51 2.48
N THR A 110 -1.78 0.98 2.74
CA THR A 110 -2.52 1.87 1.84
C THR A 110 -1.83 3.22 1.71
N ASP A 111 -1.26 3.74 2.81
CA ASP A 111 -0.48 4.98 2.78
C ASP A 111 0.78 4.82 1.94
N ALA A 112 1.52 3.73 2.17
CA ALA A 112 2.73 3.42 1.39
C ALA A 112 2.43 3.27 -0.11
N GLN A 113 1.34 2.58 -0.47
CA GLN A 113 0.93 2.37 -1.86
C GLN A 113 0.47 3.67 -2.54
N ASN A 114 -0.23 4.54 -1.82
CA ASN A 114 -0.78 5.79 -2.39
C ASN A 114 0.20 6.94 -2.42
N LEU A 115 1.27 6.93 -1.61
CA LEU A 115 2.21 8.04 -1.54
C LEU A 115 3.60 7.69 -2.07
N GLY A 116 4.01 6.44 -1.93
CA GLY A 116 5.35 6.00 -2.28
C GLY A 116 5.55 5.93 -3.79
N GLU A 117 6.54 6.67 -4.29
CA GLU A 117 7.16 6.37 -5.59
C GLU A 117 8.17 5.21 -5.44
N GLN A 118 8.76 5.09 -4.25
CA GLN A 118 9.64 4.02 -3.82
C GLN A 118 9.26 3.65 -2.39
N ILE A 119 9.25 2.35 -2.10
CA ILE A 119 8.92 1.77 -0.80
C ILE A 119 10.17 1.12 -0.23
N ILE A 120 10.37 1.30 1.06
CA ILE A 120 11.41 0.64 1.84
C ILE A 120 10.69 -0.09 2.97
N VAL A 121 10.88 -1.41 3.05
CA VAL A 121 10.32 -2.23 4.14
C VAL A 121 11.40 -2.48 5.17
N LEU A 122 11.13 -2.05 6.40
CA LEU A 122 12.00 -2.22 7.56
C LEU A 122 11.39 -3.24 8.52
N ALA A 123 12.21 -4.11 9.09
CA ALA A 123 11.82 -4.96 10.20
C ALA A 123 12.99 -5.14 11.17
N LYS A 124 12.73 -5.01 12.47
CA LYS A 124 13.75 -5.15 13.53
C LYS A 124 15.00 -4.28 13.30
N GLY A 125 14.82 -3.09 12.71
CA GLY A 125 15.92 -2.17 12.40
C GLY A 125 16.68 -2.46 11.10
N GLU A 126 16.33 -3.52 10.37
CA GLU A 126 16.98 -3.91 9.12
C GLU A 126 16.13 -3.56 7.90
N LEU A 127 16.79 -3.11 6.82
CA LEU A 127 16.17 -2.95 5.51
C LEU A 127 16.02 -4.33 4.87
N LEU A 128 14.78 -4.79 4.76
CA LEU A 128 14.46 -6.08 4.17
C LEU A 128 14.27 -6.00 2.66
N GLU A 129 13.64 -4.93 2.18
CA GLU A 129 13.33 -4.75 0.77
C GLU A 129 13.18 -3.29 0.39
N LYS A 130 13.55 -2.97 -0.86
CA LYS A 130 13.41 -1.64 -1.46
C LYS A 130 13.01 -1.81 -2.92
N GLY A 131 12.00 -1.08 -3.36
CA GLY A 131 11.55 -1.09 -4.76
C GLY A 131 10.39 -0.14 -5.00
N THR A 132 9.88 -0.12 -6.22
CA THR A 132 8.61 0.53 -6.54
C THR A 132 7.45 -0.17 -5.81
N PRO A 133 6.29 0.49 -5.65
CA PRO A 133 5.10 -0.18 -5.15
C PRO A 133 4.75 -1.45 -5.93
N GLN A 134 4.94 -1.44 -7.26
CA GLN A 134 4.64 -2.62 -8.07
C GLN A 134 5.55 -3.81 -7.73
N GLU A 135 6.84 -3.57 -7.55
CA GLU A 135 7.79 -4.63 -7.17
C GLU A 135 7.49 -5.15 -5.76
N VAL A 136 7.37 -4.26 -4.77
CA VAL A 136 7.21 -4.67 -3.36
C VAL A 136 5.86 -5.35 -3.10
N PHE A 137 4.76 -4.87 -3.68
CA PHE A 137 3.43 -5.43 -3.41
C PHE A 137 3.11 -6.70 -4.20
N PHE A 138 3.62 -6.84 -5.43
CA PHE A 138 3.25 -7.95 -6.32
C PHE A 138 4.37 -8.96 -6.51
N LYS A 139 5.63 -8.55 -6.33
CA LYS A 139 6.82 -9.40 -6.53
C LYS A 139 7.79 -9.31 -5.33
N PRO A 140 7.31 -9.42 -4.08
CA PRO A 140 8.16 -9.24 -2.91
C PRO A 140 9.30 -10.26 -2.89
N LYS A 141 10.53 -9.79 -2.85
CA LYS A 141 11.75 -10.60 -2.85
C LYS A 141 11.97 -11.31 -1.52
N ASN A 142 11.63 -10.65 -0.41
CA ASN A 142 11.84 -11.19 0.92
C ASN A 142 10.61 -11.99 1.41
N PRO A 143 10.75 -13.25 1.89
CA PRO A 143 9.62 -14.04 2.40
C PRO A 143 8.88 -13.40 3.58
N PHE A 144 9.56 -12.63 4.42
CA PHE A 144 8.93 -11.87 5.49
C PHE A 144 8.05 -10.76 4.91
N VAL A 145 8.54 -10.05 3.88
CA VAL A 145 7.79 -8.98 3.20
C VAL A 145 6.56 -9.55 2.50
N ALA A 146 6.69 -10.69 1.81
CA ALA A 146 5.56 -11.39 1.21
C ALA A 146 4.48 -11.74 2.24
N ARG A 147 4.89 -12.26 3.41
CA ARG A 147 3.98 -12.60 4.52
C ARG A 147 3.32 -11.36 5.13
N PHE A 148 4.10 -10.31 5.37
CA PHE A 148 3.64 -9.03 5.92
C PHE A 148 2.58 -8.39 5.01
N LEU A 149 2.79 -8.47 3.70
CA LEU A 149 1.85 -7.99 2.69
C LEU A 149 0.74 -8.99 2.35
N GLU A 150 0.71 -10.15 2.99
CA GLU A 150 -0.27 -11.22 2.77
C GLU A 150 -0.31 -11.78 1.34
N VAL A 151 0.81 -11.74 0.63
CA VAL A 151 0.96 -12.39 -0.68
C VAL A 151 0.92 -13.90 -0.48
N ASN A 152 0.12 -14.60 -1.30
CA ASN A 152 0.11 -16.05 -1.31
C ASN A 152 1.39 -16.58 -1.93
N THR A 153 1.90 -17.66 -1.36
CA THR A 153 3.11 -18.34 -1.82
C THR A 153 2.79 -19.81 -2.08
N LEU A 154 3.14 -20.32 -3.25
CA LEU A 154 2.98 -21.72 -3.61
C LEU A 154 4.28 -22.25 -4.23
N GLU A 155 4.82 -23.32 -3.68
CA GLU A 155 6.00 -23.97 -4.25
C GLU A 155 5.62 -24.76 -5.51
N GLY A 156 6.50 -24.76 -6.49
CA GLY A 156 6.36 -25.58 -7.69
C GLY A 156 7.69 -25.94 -8.33
N ARG A 157 7.61 -26.78 -9.35
CA ARG A 157 8.75 -27.21 -10.18
C ARG A 157 8.49 -26.88 -11.64
N VAL A 158 9.43 -26.24 -12.29
CA VAL A 158 9.30 -25.89 -13.71
C VAL A 158 9.31 -27.18 -14.54
N LEU A 159 8.25 -27.41 -15.31
CA LEU A 159 8.15 -28.52 -16.25
C LEU A 159 8.67 -28.11 -17.62
N ARG A 160 8.24 -26.95 -18.11
CA ARG A 160 8.61 -26.41 -19.43
C ARG A 160 8.77 -24.91 -19.38
N VAL A 161 9.69 -24.41 -20.19
CA VAL A 161 9.95 -22.97 -20.35
C VAL A 161 9.55 -22.57 -21.76
N PHE A 162 8.57 -21.67 -21.88
CA PHE A 162 8.20 -21.04 -23.14
C PHE A 162 8.69 -19.59 -23.17
N LYS A 163 8.67 -18.98 -24.36
CA LYS A 163 9.09 -17.58 -24.54
C LYS A 163 8.34 -16.59 -23.63
N ASN A 164 7.05 -16.84 -23.38
CA ASN A 164 6.17 -15.89 -22.69
C ASN A 164 5.51 -16.45 -21.41
N HIS A 165 5.75 -17.72 -21.08
CA HIS A 165 5.20 -18.33 -19.86
C HIS A 165 5.98 -19.57 -19.44
N LEU A 166 5.79 -20.00 -18.20
CA LEU A 166 6.27 -21.27 -17.66
C LEU A 166 5.09 -22.21 -17.47
N GLU A 167 5.32 -23.51 -17.67
CA GLU A 167 4.49 -24.57 -17.09
C GLU A 167 5.16 -25.04 -15.80
N VAL A 168 4.44 -24.95 -14.69
CA VAL A 168 4.95 -25.26 -13.35
C VAL A 168 4.06 -26.33 -12.73
N GLU A 169 4.64 -27.45 -12.32
CA GLU A 169 3.98 -28.43 -11.47
C GLU A 169 3.87 -27.86 -10.05
N VAL A 170 2.65 -27.73 -9.54
CA VAL A 170 2.38 -27.32 -8.16
C VAL A 170 1.95 -28.52 -7.32
N ALA A 171 1.85 -28.32 -6.00
CA ALA A 171 1.36 -29.35 -5.09
C ALA A 171 0.04 -29.97 -5.60
N ASN A 172 -0.08 -31.30 -5.50
CA ASN A 172 -1.15 -32.16 -6.06
C ASN A 172 -0.99 -32.56 -7.54
N GLY A 173 0.18 -32.32 -8.16
CA GLY A 173 0.48 -32.77 -9.53
C GLY A 173 -0.23 -31.96 -10.62
N GLN A 174 -0.79 -30.81 -10.27
CA GLN A 174 -1.44 -29.93 -11.23
C GLN A 174 -0.40 -29.06 -11.94
N THR A 175 -0.62 -28.83 -13.23
CA THR A 175 0.21 -27.92 -14.03
C THR A 175 -0.43 -26.54 -14.07
N TRP A 176 0.35 -25.53 -13.69
CA TRP A 176 -0.02 -24.13 -13.72
C TRP A 176 0.82 -23.37 -14.76
N GLU A 177 0.18 -22.48 -15.52
CA GLU A 177 0.84 -21.53 -16.40
C GLU A 177 1.17 -20.24 -15.65
N VAL A 178 2.34 -19.65 -15.90
CA VAL A 178 2.78 -18.40 -15.26
C VAL A 178 3.44 -17.49 -16.29
N SER A 179 2.93 -16.28 -16.48
CA SER A 179 3.42 -15.35 -17.51
C SER A 179 4.50 -14.37 -17.02
N SER A 180 4.72 -14.25 -15.72
CA SER A 180 5.70 -13.34 -15.12
C SER A 180 6.71 -14.12 -14.29
N PHE A 181 7.98 -14.07 -14.64
CA PHE A 181 9.03 -14.82 -13.95
C PHE A 181 10.36 -14.06 -13.90
N GLU A 182 11.17 -14.33 -12.88
CA GLU A 182 12.52 -13.78 -12.71
C GLU A 182 13.56 -14.88 -12.44
N GLY A 183 14.83 -14.60 -12.76
CA GLY A 183 15.96 -15.50 -12.47
C GLY A 183 16.23 -16.59 -13.52
N ASP A 184 15.79 -16.39 -14.76
CA ASP A 184 15.99 -17.29 -15.91
C ASP A 184 15.77 -18.78 -15.57
N PRO A 185 14.55 -19.15 -15.13
CA PRO A 185 14.24 -20.50 -14.69
C PRO A 185 14.43 -21.51 -15.82
N LYS A 186 14.94 -22.70 -15.46
CA LYS A 186 15.15 -23.84 -16.36
C LYS A 186 14.22 -24.98 -15.99
N GLU A 187 14.00 -25.89 -16.93
CA GLU A 187 13.26 -27.12 -16.64
C GLU A 187 13.89 -27.87 -15.46
N GLY A 188 13.03 -28.32 -14.54
CA GLY A 188 13.41 -28.98 -13.31
C GLY A 188 13.72 -28.06 -12.13
N ASP A 189 13.89 -26.75 -12.34
CA ASP A 189 14.12 -25.79 -11.25
C ASP A 189 12.92 -25.74 -10.29
N LYS A 190 13.22 -25.58 -9.00
CA LYS A 190 12.21 -25.23 -8.00
C LYS A 190 11.94 -23.74 -8.08
N VAL A 191 10.67 -23.37 -8.00
CA VAL A 191 10.22 -21.98 -8.03
C VAL A 191 9.16 -21.74 -6.95
N LEU A 192 9.13 -20.51 -6.46
CA LEU A 192 8.07 -19.98 -5.61
C LEU A 192 7.12 -19.13 -6.47
N LEU A 193 5.86 -19.54 -6.52
CA LEU A 193 4.78 -18.78 -7.14
C LEU A 193 4.20 -17.80 -6.12
N LEU A 194 4.05 -16.56 -6.54
CA LEU A 194 3.55 -15.43 -5.76
C LEU A 194 2.29 -14.88 -6.44
N PHE A 195 1.21 -14.73 -5.69
CA PHE A 195 0.00 -14.08 -6.19
C PHE A 195 -0.81 -13.44 -5.07
N ARG A 196 -1.56 -12.40 -5.40
CA ARG A 196 -2.35 -11.64 -4.45
C ARG A 196 -3.68 -12.34 -4.11
N PRO A 197 -4.17 -12.27 -2.86
CA PRO A 197 -5.49 -12.79 -2.49
C PRO A 197 -6.63 -12.21 -3.34
N GLU A 198 -6.49 -10.95 -3.77
CA GLU A 198 -7.47 -10.23 -4.59
C GLU A 198 -7.54 -10.70 -6.05
N PHE A 199 -6.55 -11.49 -6.50
CA PHE A 199 -6.55 -12.08 -7.85
C PHE A 199 -7.04 -13.52 -7.88
N VAL A 200 -7.37 -14.08 -6.71
CA VAL A 200 -8.02 -15.38 -6.63
C VAL A 200 -9.49 -15.21 -7.01
N LYS A 201 -10.01 -16.12 -7.82
CA LYS A 201 -11.42 -16.15 -8.23
C LYS A 201 -12.03 -17.53 -7.98
N PRO A 202 -13.36 -17.64 -7.82
CA PRO A 202 -14.06 -18.93 -7.89
C PRO A 202 -13.87 -19.61 -9.24
N CYS A 203 -13.83 -20.94 -9.27
CA CYS A 203 -13.61 -21.66 -10.51
C CYS A 203 -14.67 -21.39 -11.59
N GLY A 204 -14.24 -20.95 -12.77
CA GLY A 204 -15.09 -20.81 -13.96
C GLY A 204 -15.20 -22.09 -14.81
N ASN A 205 -15.81 -21.96 -15.99
CA ASN A 205 -16.01 -23.08 -16.92
C ASN A 205 -14.71 -23.51 -17.64
N PHE A 206 -13.89 -22.56 -18.11
CA PHE A 206 -12.64 -22.82 -18.87
C PHE A 206 -11.28 -22.30 -18.35
N PRO A 207 -11.08 -22.00 -17.05
CA PRO A 207 -9.80 -21.50 -16.55
C PRO A 207 -8.74 -22.58 -16.32
N LYS A 208 -7.48 -22.20 -16.54
CA LYS A 208 -6.26 -22.92 -16.13
C LYS A 208 -5.87 -22.47 -14.71
N ASN A 209 -4.93 -23.16 -14.06
CA ASN A 209 -4.44 -22.82 -12.71
C ASN A 209 -5.49 -22.91 -11.59
N ARG A 210 -6.09 -24.09 -11.42
CA ARG A 210 -7.11 -24.32 -10.39
C ARG A 210 -6.54 -25.04 -9.19
N LEU A 211 -7.11 -24.80 -8.02
CA LEU A 211 -6.89 -25.59 -6.81
C LEU A 211 -8.23 -25.86 -6.12
N ARG A 212 -8.43 -27.09 -5.65
CA ARG A 212 -9.50 -27.41 -4.71
C ARG A 212 -8.99 -27.21 -3.29
N CYS A 213 -9.77 -26.50 -2.49
CA CYS A 213 -9.37 -26.10 -1.16
C CYS A 213 -10.50 -26.26 -0.16
N LYS A 214 -10.16 -26.56 1.09
CA LYS A 214 -11.09 -26.55 2.22
C LYS A 214 -11.12 -25.16 2.87
N VAL A 215 -12.30 -24.64 3.16
CA VAL A 215 -12.46 -23.38 3.86
C VAL A 215 -12.13 -23.59 5.33
N LYS A 216 -11.06 -22.95 5.82
CA LYS A 216 -10.66 -22.96 7.24
C LYS A 216 -11.26 -21.81 8.03
N GLY A 217 -11.46 -20.65 7.39
CA GLY A 217 -11.93 -19.45 8.07
C GLY A 217 -12.46 -18.41 7.10
N VAL A 218 -13.32 -17.55 7.61
CA VAL A 218 -14.00 -16.49 6.85
C VAL A 218 -13.98 -15.23 7.69
N THR A 219 -13.61 -14.11 7.07
CA THR A 219 -13.68 -12.78 7.68
C THR A 219 -14.42 -11.84 6.74
N TYR A 220 -15.38 -11.09 7.29
CA TYR A 220 -16.19 -10.15 6.53
C TYR A 220 -15.61 -8.74 6.67
N GLU A 221 -15.31 -8.11 5.54
CA GLU A 221 -14.68 -6.80 5.45
C GLU A 221 -15.54 -5.87 4.57
N GLY A 222 -16.65 -5.39 5.14
CA GLY A 222 -17.61 -4.55 4.42
C GLY A 222 -18.30 -5.31 3.28
N PHE A 223 -18.00 -4.93 2.03
CA PHE A 223 -18.55 -5.58 0.83
C PHE A 223 -17.67 -6.72 0.29
N PHE A 224 -16.59 -7.04 0.99
CA PHE A 224 -15.67 -8.11 0.65
C PHE A 224 -15.65 -9.18 1.73
N VAL A 225 -15.25 -10.37 1.34
CA VAL A 225 -15.05 -11.51 2.23
C VAL A 225 -13.66 -12.07 1.98
N LYS A 226 -12.90 -12.19 3.05
CA LYS A 226 -11.58 -12.78 3.06
C LYS A 226 -11.69 -14.22 3.53
N LEU A 227 -11.26 -15.14 2.69
CA LEU A 227 -11.26 -16.58 2.94
C LEU A 227 -9.85 -17.04 3.29
N PHE A 228 -9.77 -17.92 4.28
CA PHE A 228 -8.57 -18.68 4.62
C PHE A 228 -8.80 -20.12 4.18
N LEU A 229 -7.99 -20.58 3.23
CA LEU A 229 -8.19 -21.83 2.51
C LEU A 229 -7.03 -22.79 2.77
N ASN A 230 -7.32 -24.09 2.85
CA ASN A 230 -6.34 -25.17 2.87
C ASN A 230 -6.41 -25.94 1.56
N CYS A 231 -5.37 -25.78 0.73
CA CYS A 231 -5.26 -26.39 -0.59
C CYS A 231 -4.16 -27.47 -0.54
N GLY A 232 -4.50 -28.70 -0.16
CA GLY A 232 -3.54 -29.80 -0.08
C GLY A 232 -2.43 -29.60 0.97
N GLY A 233 -2.77 -29.01 2.13
CA GLY A 233 -1.81 -28.73 3.22
C GLY A 233 -1.17 -27.35 3.17
N ARG A 234 -1.41 -26.57 2.10
CA ARG A 234 -0.92 -25.18 1.96
C ARG A 234 -2.03 -24.19 2.28
N GLU A 235 -1.66 -23.10 2.94
CA GLU A 235 -2.59 -22.03 3.28
C GLU A 235 -2.62 -20.97 2.19
N ILE A 236 -3.80 -20.74 1.62
CA ILE A 236 -4.05 -19.73 0.59
C ILE A 236 -5.12 -18.78 1.10
N LYS A 237 -4.93 -17.49 0.87
CA LYS A 237 -5.90 -16.44 1.16
C LYS A 237 -6.60 -16.03 -0.14
N ALA A 238 -7.88 -15.76 -0.08
CA ALA A 238 -8.65 -15.23 -1.21
C ALA A 238 -9.55 -14.09 -0.74
N VAL A 239 -9.76 -13.08 -1.58
CA VAL A 239 -10.68 -11.96 -1.28
C VAL A 239 -11.72 -11.87 -2.40
N PHE A 240 -12.98 -12.09 -2.05
CA PHE A 240 -14.10 -12.05 -2.99
C PHE A 240 -15.07 -10.91 -2.65
N PRO A 241 -15.80 -10.37 -3.63
CA PRO A 241 -17.01 -9.60 -3.36
C PRO A 241 -18.05 -10.48 -2.64
N LEU A 242 -18.74 -9.92 -1.63
CA LEU A 242 -19.70 -10.66 -0.80
C LEU A 242 -20.79 -11.39 -1.61
N ARG A 243 -21.22 -10.80 -2.74
CA ARG A 243 -22.25 -11.37 -3.63
C ARG A 243 -21.82 -12.63 -4.38
N GLU A 244 -20.52 -12.86 -4.53
CA GLU A 244 -19.96 -14.01 -5.25
C GLU A 244 -19.86 -15.24 -4.37
N LEU A 245 -20.12 -15.06 -3.08
CA LEU A 245 -20.10 -16.10 -2.07
C LEU A 245 -21.47 -16.80 -1.98
N LYS A 246 -21.86 -17.51 -3.04
CA LYS A 246 -23.09 -18.33 -3.04
C LYS A 246 -22.78 -19.74 -2.55
N GLY A 247 -23.39 -20.13 -1.42
CA GLY A 247 -23.27 -21.49 -0.88
C GLY A 247 -21.82 -21.84 -0.54
N LEU A 248 -21.26 -21.24 0.52
CA LEU A 248 -19.97 -21.66 1.06
C LEU A 248 -20.07 -23.11 1.56
N ASP A 249 -19.73 -24.05 0.68
CA ASP A 249 -19.43 -25.41 1.08
C ASP A 249 -18.14 -25.44 1.91
N LYS A 250 -17.91 -26.55 2.62
CA LYS A 250 -16.62 -26.81 3.29
C LYS A 250 -15.44 -26.84 2.29
N GLU A 251 -15.74 -27.00 1.00
CA GLU A 251 -14.77 -27.04 -0.09
C GLU A 251 -15.12 -26.03 -1.18
N ILE A 252 -14.10 -25.40 -1.74
CA ILE A 252 -14.21 -24.44 -2.83
C ILE A 252 -13.12 -24.70 -3.86
N CYS A 253 -13.46 -24.53 -5.13
CA CYS A 253 -12.50 -24.50 -6.21
C CYS A 253 -12.13 -23.04 -6.49
N ILE A 254 -10.84 -22.74 -6.47
CA ILE A 254 -10.29 -21.43 -6.80
C ILE A 254 -9.41 -21.49 -8.04
N GLU A 255 -9.22 -20.34 -8.67
CA GLU A 255 -8.30 -20.15 -9.79
C GLU A 255 -7.58 -18.81 -9.73
N VAL A 256 -6.47 -18.72 -10.48
CA VAL A 256 -5.70 -17.49 -10.64
C VAL A 256 -5.20 -17.40 -12.08
N GLU A 257 -5.50 -16.31 -12.79
CA GLU A 257 -5.01 -16.09 -14.15
C GLU A 257 -3.47 -15.97 -14.15
N LYS A 258 -2.81 -16.55 -15.17
CA LYS A 258 -1.35 -16.68 -15.24
C LYS A 258 -0.60 -15.35 -15.26
N GLU A 259 -1.26 -14.27 -15.68
CA GLU A 259 -0.74 -12.90 -15.69
C GLU A 259 -0.62 -12.32 -14.28
N PHE A 260 -1.40 -12.83 -13.32
CA PHE A 260 -1.40 -12.40 -11.92
C PHE A 260 -0.53 -13.25 -11.01
N ILE A 261 0.20 -14.21 -11.58
CA ILE A 261 1.14 -15.08 -10.88
C ILE A 261 2.56 -14.65 -11.26
N HIS A 262 3.41 -14.51 -10.25
CA HIS A 262 4.83 -14.28 -10.45
C HIS A 262 5.64 -15.48 -9.94
N ALA A 263 6.47 -16.08 -10.79
CA ALA A 263 7.39 -17.14 -10.38
C ALA A 263 8.79 -16.57 -10.09
N ARG A 264 9.36 -16.99 -8.97
CA ARG A 264 10.75 -16.70 -8.60
C ARG A 264 11.50 -17.98 -8.32
N ARG A 265 12.72 -18.08 -8.83
CA ARG A 265 13.65 -19.17 -8.51
C ARG A 265 14.26 -19.01 -7.11
#